data_AF-A0AAU6G2B4-F1
#
_entry.id   AF-A0AAU6G2B4-F1
#
_cell.length_a   1.000
_cell.length_b   1.000
_cell.length_c   1.000
_cell.angle_alpha   90.00
_cell.angle_beta   90.00
_cell.angle_gamma   90.00
#
_symmetry.space_group_name_H-M   'P 1'
#
loop_
_entity.id
_entity.type
_entity.pdbx_description
1 polymer ?
#
loop_
_entity_poly.entity_id
_entity_poly.type
_entity_poly.pdbx_seq_one_letter_code
_entity_poly.pdbx_strand_id
1 'polypeptide(L)'
;MYSQDAISGHRRGRPEPTAEMVSGLACLICGTDYRNAPDADAVVVSHRDDKQLLACHGTCARLASGSVTGLEETPLPLAERLRRHRADQR
;
A
#
# COMPACT_ATOMS: atom_id res chain seq x y z
N MET A 1 12.11 26.53 -22.37
CA MET A 1 11.16 26.03 -21.36
C MET A 1 11.04 24.53 -21.57
N TYR A 2 11.55 23.71 -20.65
CA TYR A 2 11.47 22.26 -20.75
C TYR A 2 10.27 21.78 -19.92
N SER A 3 9.21 21.32 -20.60
CA SER A 3 8.06 20.65 -19.96
C SER A 3 8.47 19.25 -19.52
N GLN A 4 8.48 19.00 -18.20
CA GLN A 4 8.52 17.66 -17.63
C GLN A 4 7.09 17.13 -17.46
N ASP A 5 6.47 16.74 -18.57
CA ASP A 5 5.27 15.88 -18.58
C ASP A 5 5.71 14.45 -18.88
N ALA A 6 6.34 13.79 -17.91
CA ALA A 6 6.88 12.45 -18.14
C ALA A 6 6.89 11.55 -16.89
N ILE A 7 5.79 11.47 -16.13
CA ILE A 7 5.57 10.31 -15.24
C ILE A 7 4.08 9.94 -15.23
N SER A 8 3.57 9.40 -16.32
CA SER A 8 2.24 8.75 -16.36
C SER A 8 2.24 7.40 -17.11
N GLY A 9 3.42 6.83 -17.34
CA GLY A 9 3.64 5.75 -18.31
C GLY A 9 3.46 4.29 -17.86
N HIS A 10 3.04 3.96 -16.63
CA HIS A 10 3.04 2.55 -16.17
C HIS A 10 1.76 2.02 -15.51
N ARG A 11 0.58 2.65 -15.72
CA ARG A 11 -0.68 2.21 -15.10
C ARG A 11 -1.66 1.46 -16.03
N ARG A 12 -1.22 0.86 -17.13
CA ARG A 12 -2.10 0.05 -18.00
C ARG A 12 -1.80 -1.43 -17.80
N GLY A 13 -2.51 -2.08 -16.87
CA GLY A 13 -2.49 -3.54 -16.73
C GLY A 13 -2.53 -4.06 -15.30
N ARG A 14 -2.42 -3.20 -14.29
CA ARG A 14 -2.56 -3.66 -12.90
C ARG A 14 -4.03 -3.86 -12.56
N PRO A 15 -4.45 -5.03 -12.08
CA PRO A 15 -5.80 -5.23 -11.57
C PRO A 15 -6.11 -4.21 -10.48
N GLU A 16 -7.39 -3.85 -10.35
CA GLU A 16 -7.84 -2.95 -9.31
C GLU A 16 -7.45 -3.50 -7.92
N PRO A 17 -6.98 -2.66 -6.97
CA PRO A 17 -6.62 -3.13 -5.64
C PRO A 17 -7.80 -3.81 -4.94
N THR A 18 -7.54 -4.96 -4.31
CA THR A 18 -8.60 -5.67 -3.55
C THR A 18 -8.98 -4.89 -2.29
N ALA A 19 -10.13 -5.22 -1.68
CA ALA A 19 -10.56 -4.60 -0.43
C ALA A 19 -9.52 -4.76 0.69
N GLU A 20 -8.86 -5.91 0.76
CA GLU A 20 -7.78 -6.19 1.70
C GLU A 20 -6.57 -5.28 1.45
N MET A 21 -6.18 -5.05 0.19
CA MET A 21 -5.11 -4.11 -0.15
C MET A 21 -5.47 -2.67 0.23
N VAL A 22 -6.71 -2.25 -0.03
CA VAL A 22 -7.21 -0.91 0.31
C VAL A 22 -7.28 -0.70 1.83
N SER A 23 -7.66 -1.73 2.58
CA SER A 23 -7.64 -1.70 4.05
C SER A 23 -6.24 -1.90 4.64
N GLY A 24 -5.20 -1.97 3.81
CA GLY A 24 -3.82 -2.17 4.24
C GLY A 24 -3.56 -3.54 4.86
N LEU A 25 -4.41 -4.54 4.66
CA LEU A 25 -4.23 -5.91 5.18
C LEU A 25 -3.31 -6.76 4.29
N ALA A 26 -3.17 -6.38 3.02
CA ALA A 26 -2.27 -7.02 2.08
C ALA A 26 -1.34 -6.00 1.41
N CYS A 27 -0.14 -6.44 1.03
CA CYS A 27 0.79 -5.64 0.25
C CYS A 27 0.15 -5.28 -1.08
N LEU A 28 0.15 -3.98 -1.42
CA LEU A 28 -0.40 -3.50 -2.68
C LEU A 28 0.25 -4.21 -3.87
N ILE A 29 1.56 -4.48 -3.82
CA ILE A 29 2.38 -5.02 -4.92
C ILE A 29 2.33 -6.54 -5.05
N CYS A 30 2.71 -7.26 -4.00
CA CYS A 30 2.87 -8.71 -4.06
C CYS A 30 1.70 -9.49 -3.45
N GLY A 31 0.71 -8.80 -2.87
CA GLY A 31 -0.45 -9.44 -2.25
C GLY A 31 -0.16 -10.18 -0.95
N THR A 32 1.05 -10.05 -0.38
CA THR A 32 1.38 -10.66 0.91
C THR A 32 0.39 -10.22 1.97
N ASP A 33 -0.28 -11.19 2.59
CA ASP A 33 -1.21 -10.97 3.68
C ASP A 33 -0.46 -10.76 4.99
N TYR A 34 -0.51 -9.54 5.52
CA TYR A 34 0.18 -9.16 6.75
C TYR A 34 -0.37 -9.85 8.01
N ARG A 35 -1.57 -10.43 7.94
CA ARG A 35 -2.15 -11.19 9.06
C ARG A 35 -1.41 -12.50 9.29
N ASN A 36 -0.80 -13.03 8.24
CA ASN A 36 -0.13 -14.33 8.23
C ASN A 36 1.40 -14.19 8.06
N ALA A 37 1.91 -12.96 8.00
CA ALA A 37 3.32 -12.64 7.79
C ALA A 37 3.79 -11.61 8.83
N PRO A 38 3.96 -12.00 10.10
CA PRO A 38 4.35 -11.06 11.17
C PRO A 38 5.73 -10.45 10.96
N ASP A 39 6.63 -11.13 10.23
CA ASP A 39 7.97 -10.64 9.90
C ASP A 39 7.99 -9.70 8.68
N ALA A 40 6.86 -9.53 7.98
CA ALA A 40 6.79 -8.64 6.84
C ALA A 40 6.69 -7.19 7.31
N ASP A 41 7.79 -6.45 7.18
CA ASP A 41 7.84 -5.02 7.48
C ASP A 41 7.01 -4.24 6.43
N ALA A 42 5.89 -3.68 6.89
CA ALA A 42 4.94 -2.96 6.05
C ALA A 42 5.16 -1.45 6.19
N VAL A 43 5.27 -0.74 5.08
CA VAL A 43 5.47 0.72 5.06
C VAL A 43 4.35 1.41 4.30
N VAL A 44 4.03 2.65 4.70
CA VAL A 44 3.02 3.47 4.02
C VAL A 44 3.57 3.95 2.69
N VAL A 45 2.84 3.76 1.60
CA VAL A 45 3.30 4.14 0.25
C VAL A 45 2.41 5.18 -0.42
N SER A 46 1.16 5.29 0.00
CA SER A 46 0.20 6.30 -0.46
C SER A 46 -1.08 6.23 0.37
N HIS A 47 -2.03 7.11 0.08
CA HIS A 47 -3.35 7.14 0.69
C HIS A 47 -4.44 6.94 -0.35
N ARG A 48 -5.56 6.36 0.07
CA ARG A 48 -6.80 6.28 -0.70
C ARG A 48 -8.00 6.28 0.24
N ASP A 49 -8.97 7.17 0.01
CA ASP A 49 -10.22 7.24 0.77
C ASP A 49 -9.98 7.24 2.30
N ASP A 50 -9.05 8.08 2.76
CA ASP A 50 -8.57 8.20 4.15
C ASP A 50 -7.93 6.93 4.75
N LYS A 51 -7.57 5.96 3.91
CA LYS A 51 -6.89 4.71 4.30
C LYS A 51 -5.44 4.72 3.82
N GLN A 52 -4.55 4.17 4.65
CA GLN A 52 -3.15 3.97 4.31
C GLN A 52 -3.00 2.75 3.39
N LEU A 53 -2.46 2.97 2.19
CA LEU A 53 -2.02 1.89 1.31
C LEU A 53 -0.60 1.48 1.69
N LEU A 54 -0.39 0.18 1.86
CA LEU A 54 0.87 -0.37 2.36
C LEU A 54 1.56 -1.25 1.31
N ALA A 55 2.89 -1.31 1.42
CA ALA A 55 3.70 -2.28 0.70
C ALA A 55 4.79 -2.85 1.61
N CYS A 56 5.33 -4.01 1.27
CA CYS A 56 6.51 -4.53 1.96
C CYS A 56 7.69 -3.57 1.76
N HIS A 57 8.51 -3.39 2.80
CA HIS A 57 9.75 -2.64 2.74
C HIS A 57 10.66 -3.14 1.59
N GLY A 58 11.44 -2.23 1.00
CA GLY A 58 12.35 -2.55 -0.10
C GLY A 58 11.69 -2.48 -1.47
N THR A 59 11.69 -3.59 -2.22
CA THR A 59 11.29 -3.60 -3.65
C THR A 59 9.82 -3.24 -3.84
N CYS A 60 8.91 -3.75 -3.00
CA CYS A 60 7.48 -3.42 -3.13
C CYS A 60 7.23 -1.93 -2.87
N ALA A 61 7.80 -1.38 -1.80
CA ALA A 61 7.73 0.05 -1.51
C ALA A 61 8.29 0.90 -2.67
N ARG A 62 9.45 0.52 -3.22
CA ARG A 62 10.06 1.22 -4.36
C ARG A 62 9.18 1.19 -5.61
N LEU A 63 8.55 0.05 -5.90
CA LEU A 63 7.63 -0.06 -7.05
C LEU A 63 6.33 0.73 -6.83
N ALA A 64 5.86 0.87 -5.59
CA ALA A 64 4.61 1.57 -5.29
C ALA A 64 4.77 3.09 -5.18
N SER A 65 5.89 3.57 -4.61
CA SER A 65 6.09 4.98 -4.22
C SER A 65 7.38 5.61 -4.75
N GLY A 66 8.30 4.83 -5.34
CA GLY A 66 9.66 5.27 -5.65
C GLY A 66 10.65 5.20 -4.48
N SER A 67 10.16 5.06 -3.24
CA SER A 67 10.95 4.97 -2.00
C SER A 67 11.02 3.54 -1.48
N VAL A 68 12.19 3.09 -1.01
CA VAL A 68 12.33 1.76 -0.38
C VAL A 68 11.74 1.71 1.03
N THR A 69 11.69 2.86 1.71
CA THR A 69 11.15 3.01 3.07
C THR A 69 9.71 3.49 3.08
N GLY A 70 9.13 3.79 1.92
CA GLY A 70 7.81 4.41 1.83
C GLY A 70 7.84 5.90 2.23
N LEU A 71 6.69 6.39 2.68
CA LEU A 71 6.49 7.71 3.27
C LEU A 71 6.99 7.72 4.72
N GLU A 72 7.36 8.90 5.23
CA GLU A 72 7.76 9.10 6.63
C GLU A 72 6.54 9.09 7.57
N GLU A 73 5.78 8.01 7.53
CA GLU A 73 4.56 7.82 8.29
C GLU A 73 4.53 6.42 8.90
N THR A 74 4.05 6.33 10.13
CA THR A 74 3.87 5.04 10.79
C THR A 74 2.56 4.40 10.29
N PRO A 75 2.59 3.15 9.79
CA PRO A 75 1.38 2.41 9.50
C PRO A 75 0.54 2.21 10.76
N LEU A 76 -0.78 2.30 10.62
CA LEU A 76 -1.68 1.91 11.68
C LEU A 76 -1.42 0.46 12.12
N PRO A 77 -1.53 0.16 13.43
CA PRO A 77 -1.37 -1.20 13.93
C PRO A 77 -2.28 -2.18 13.18
N LEU A 78 -1.79 -3.41 12.94
CA LEU A 78 -2.54 -4.42 12.18
C LEU A 78 -3.94 -4.68 12.78
N ALA A 79 -4.05 -4.73 14.10
CA ALA A 79 -5.32 -4.89 14.79
C ALA A 79 -6.31 -3.76 14.47
N GLU A 80 -5.83 -2.52 14.35
CA GLU A 80 -6.66 -1.37 13.99
C GLU A 80 -7.11 -1.44 12.53
N ARG A 81 -6.20 -1.77 11.61
CA ARG A 81 -6.54 -2.01 10.19
C ARG A 81 -7.62 -3.08 10.04
N LEU A 82 -7.50 -4.19 10.78
CA LEU A 82 -8.49 -5.26 10.83
C LEU A 82 -9.86 -4.79 11.34
N ARG A 83 -9.88 -3.97 12.40
CA ARG A 83 -11.13 -3.41 12.94
C ARG A 83 -11.85 -2.54 11.91
N ARG A 84 -11.12 -1.63 11.24
CA ARG A 84 -11.68 -0.76 10.20
C ARG A 84 -12.22 -1.54 9.01
N HIS A 85 -11.46 -2.50 8.50
CA HIS A 85 -11.89 -3.37 7.40
C HIS A 85 -13.21 -4.10 7.70
N ARG A 86 -13.35 -4.64 8.93
CA ARG A 86 -14.59 -5.30 9.37
C ARG A 86 -15.76 -4.33 9.52
N ALA A 87 -15.49 -3.07 9.86
CA ALA A 87 -16.52 -2.03 9.93
C ALA A 87 -17.00 -1.62 8.54
N ASP A 88 -16.10 -1.56 7.54
CA ASP A 88 -16.44 -1.25 6.14
C ASP A 88 -17.28 -2.34 5.45
N GLN A 89 -17.29 -3.57 5.99
CA GLN A 89 -18.03 -4.71 5.46
C GLN A 89 -19.44 -4.87 6.04
N ARG A 90 -19.84 -4.01 6.97
CA ARG A 90 -21.16 -4.02 7.60
C ARG A 90 -22.08 -3.00 6.95
#